data_AF-A0A3N1GXM1-F1
#
_entry.id   AF-A0A3N1GXM1-F1
#
_cell.length_a   1.000
_cell.length_b   1.000
_cell.length_c   1.000
_cell.angle_alpha   90.00
_cell.angle_beta   90.00
_cell.angle_gamma   90.00
#
_symmetry.space_group_name_H-M   'P 1'
#
loop_
_entity.id
_entity.type
_entity.pdbx_description
1 polymer ?
#
loop_
_entity_poly.entity_id
_entity_poly.type
_entity_poly.pdbx_seq_one_letter_code
_entity_poly.pdbx_strand_id
1 'polypeptide(L)'
;MVTVAEIAAVLSAHPGVSRAGAAVVRHDGREVTVAAVELTEYLSGPVLRNHVRQQLGEDCGLNGVLVVDRLPVADGEVDAEQLAAAVADGRCTLFEDPRDDVERRVAEIWSAQMDVRPVGATDDFLELGGDSLSALGIIAALEAEFDRPLDVFEFMSASSVRRLAEILR
;
A
#
# COMPACT_ATOMS: atom_id res chain seq x y z
N MET A 1 -8.08 -18.99 -7.05
CA MET A 1 -8.69 -17.78 -6.45
C MET A 1 -8.24 -17.77 -5.01
N VAL A 2 -7.48 -16.75 -4.62
CA VAL A 2 -6.98 -16.62 -3.25
C VAL A 2 -8.15 -16.23 -2.34
N THR A 3 -8.23 -16.87 -1.18
CA THR A 3 -9.28 -16.64 -0.17
C THR A 3 -8.82 -15.63 0.88
N VAL A 4 -9.78 -15.01 1.58
CA VAL A 4 -9.48 -14.13 2.72
C VAL A 4 -8.75 -14.87 3.85
N ALA A 5 -9.00 -16.17 4.01
CA ALA A 5 -8.29 -17.02 4.97
C ALA A 5 -6.81 -17.20 4.59
N GLU A 6 -6.49 -17.40 3.31
CA GLU A 6 -5.11 -17.50 2.83
C GLU A 6 -4.36 -16.17 3.01
N ILE A 7 -5.02 -15.04 2.72
CA ILE A 7 -4.46 -13.70 2.98
C ILE A 7 -4.15 -13.50 4.46
N ALA A 8 -5.11 -13.80 5.34
CA ALA A 8 -4.94 -13.67 6.78
C ALA A 8 -3.84 -14.59 7.32
N ALA A 9 -3.70 -15.80 6.75
CA ALA A 9 -2.64 -16.74 7.11
C ALA A 9 -1.25 -16.21 6.74
N VAL A 10 -1.08 -15.64 5.54
CA VAL A 10 0.19 -15.03 5.13
C VAL A 10 0.54 -13.82 6.02
N LEU A 11 -0.42 -12.94 6.29
CA LEU A 11 -0.21 -11.81 7.20
C LEU A 11 0.19 -12.28 8.60
N SER A 12 -0.47 -13.31 9.14
CA SER A 12 -0.16 -13.87 10.46
C SER A 12 1.20 -14.56 10.53
N ALA A 13 1.78 -14.94 9.39
CA ALA A 13 3.13 -15.51 9.33
C ALA A 13 4.23 -14.43 9.34
N HIS A 14 3.89 -13.16 9.14
CA HIS A 14 4.85 -12.06 9.21
C HIS A 14 5.28 -11.81 10.68
N PRO A 15 6.58 -11.74 11.00
CA PRO A 15 7.07 -11.62 12.39
C PRO A 15 6.52 -10.41 13.16
N GLY A 16 6.27 -9.31 12.46
CA GLY A 16 5.73 -8.08 13.01
C GLY A 16 4.21 -8.04 13.22
N VAL A 17 3.49 -9.14 12.93
CA VAL A 17 2.02 -9.22 13.04
C VAL A 17 1.66 -10.21 14.16
N SER A 18 0.89 -9.75 15.15
CA SER A 18 0.40 -10.62 16.23
C SER A 18 -0.90 -11.33 15.84
N ARG A 19 -1.81 -10.61 15.17
CA ARG A 19 -3.11 -11.13 14.71
C ARG A 19 -3.49 -10.47 13.40
N ALA A 20 -4.07 -11.25 12.50
CA ALA A 20 -4.64 -10.73 11.26
C ALA A 20 -6.01 -11.34 10.99
N GLY A 21 -6.85 -10.59 10.30
CA GLY A 21 -8.10 -11.05 9.71
C GLY A 21 -8.37 -10.30 8.42
N ALA A 22 -9.07 -10.91 7.48
CA ALA A 22 -9.41 -10.28 6.21
C ALA A 22 -10.88 -10.52 5.86
N ALA A 23 -11.48 -9.54 5.21
CA ALA A 23 -12.86 -9.61 4.74
C ALA A 23 -13.00 -8.89 3.39
N VAL A 24 -14.04 -9.25 2.66
CA VAL A 24 -14.51 -8.48 1.50
C VAL A 24 -15.52 -7.46 1.99
N VAL A 25 -15.33 -6.20 1.64
CA VAL A 25 -16.21 -5.08 1.99
C VAL A 25 -16.65 -4.33 0.75
N ARG A 26 -17.77 -3.61 0.84
CA ARG A 26 -18.27 -2.77 -0.26
C ARG A 26 -17.80 -1.32 -0.05
N HIS A 27 -17.12 -0.76 -1.04
CA HIS A 27 -16.65 0.63 -1.05
C HIS A 27 -16.81 1.21 -2.46
N ASP A 28 -17.37 2.43 -2.58
CA ASP A 28 -17.63 3.10 -3.87
C ASP A 28 -18.31 2.22 -4.93
N GLY A 29 -19.29 1.41 -4.49
CA GLY A 29 -20.08 0.56 -5.37
C GLY A 29 -19.38 -0.72 -5.84
N ARG A 30 -18.12 -0.97 -5.45
CA ARG A 30 -17.35 -2.19 -5.75
C ARG A 30 -17.02 -2.98 -4.48
N GLU A 31 -16.70 -4.26 -4.67
CA GLU A 31 -16.14 -5.11 -3.62
C GLU A 31 -14.62 -4.92 -3.57
N VAL A 32 -14.07 -4.80 -2.36
CA VAL A 32 -12.63 -4.72 -2.10
C VAL A 32 -12.27 -5.64 -0.94
N THR A 33 -11.14 -6.33 -1.05
CA THR A 33 -10.62 -7.18 0.04
C THR A 33 -9.70 -6.35 0.92
N VAL A 34 -10.00 -6.30 2.21
CA VAL A 34 -9.22 -5.55 3.20
C VAL A 34 -8.87 -6.47 4.36
N ALA A 35 -7.62 -6.37 4.82
CA ALA A 35 -7.18 -7.01 6.03
C ALA A 35 -7.07 -6.00 7.18
N ALA A 36 -7.29 -6.45 8.41
CA ALA A 36 -6.92 -5.74 9.62
C ALA A 36 -5.82 -6.51 10.35
N VAL A 37 -4.84 -5.79 10.88
CA VAL A 37 -3.67 -6.36 11.55
C VAL A 37 -3.40 -5.68 12.89
N GLU A 38 -3.15 -6.48 13.91
CA GLU A 38 -2.50 -6.05 15.14
C GLU A 38 -0.99 -6.29 14.99
N LEU A 39 -0.17 -5.31 15.37
CA LEU A 39 1.28 -5.37 15.16
C LEU A 39 2.04 -5.62 16.47
N THR A 40 3.22 -6.23 16.34
CA THR A 40 4.22 -6.35 17.41
C THR A 40 5.39 -5.37 17.26
N GLU A 41 5.51 -4.74 16.09
CA GLU A 41 6.52 -3.74 15.75
C GLU A 41 5.94 -2.69 14.79
N TYR A 42 6.70 -1.64 14.48
CA TYR A 42 6.23 -0.59 13.57
C TYR A 42 6.26 -1.09 12.11
N LEU A 43 5.08 -1.30 11.54
CA LEU A 43 4.86 -1.64 10.13
C LEU A 43 3.69 -0.82 9.58
N SER A 44 3.63 -0.69 8.26
CA SER A 44 2.55 0.00 7.56
C SER A 44 1.65 -0.98 6.80
N GLY A 45 0.46 -0.51 6.44
CA GLY A 45 -0.45 -1.22 5.56
C GLY A 45 0.16 -1.55 4.19
N PRO A 46 0.74 -0.58 3.46
CA PRO A 46 1.38 -0.82 2.17
C PRO A 46 2.51 -1.85 2.20
N VAL A 47 3.36 -1.87 3.23
CA VAL A 47 4.42 -2.89 3.38
C VAL A 47 3.83 -4.29 3.51
N LEU A 48 2.82 -4.46 4.38
CA LEU A 48 2.17 -5.75 4.58
C LEU A 48 1.37 -6.20 3.35
N ARG A 49 0.73 -5.27 2.64
CA ARG A 49 0.05 -5.57 1.38
C ARG A 49 1.04 -6.10 0.33
N ASN A 50 2.23 -5.50 0.22
CA ASN A 50 3.27 -5.97 -0.69
C ASN A 50 3.86 -7.31 -0.26
N HIS A 51 4.03 -7.54 1.04
CA HIS A 51 4.43 -8.86 1.55
C HIS A 51 3.46 -9.96 1.10
N VAL A 52 2.14 -9.73 1.21
CA VAL A 52 1.15 -10.71 0.75
C VAL A 52 1.25 -10.95 -0.75
N ARG A 53 1.42 -9.89 -1.56
CA ARG A 53 1.56 -10.01 -3.01
C ARG A 53 2.82 -10.76 -3.44
N GLN A 54 3.93 -10.60 -2.73
CA GLN A 54 5.15 -11.37 -2.98
C GLN A 54 4.94 -12.88 -2.74
N GLN A 55 4.09 -13.25 -1.78
CA GLN A 55 3.84 -14.64 -1.42
C GLN A 55 2.73 -15.28 -2.26
N LEU A 56 1.66 -14.54 -2.54
CA LEU A 56 0.43 -15.07 -3.18
C LEU A 56 0.23 -14.61 -4.63
N GLY A 57 1.10 -13.74 -5.14
CA GLY A 57 1.00 -13.11 -6.45
C GLY A 57 0.27 -11.76 -6.42
N GLU A 58 0.55 -10.93 -7.42
CA GLU A 58 -0.01 -9.57 -7.55
C GLU A 58 -1.54 -9.60 -7.66
N ASP A 59 -2.09 -10.60 -8.35
CA ASP A 59 -3.53 -10.84 -8.56
C ASP A 59 -4.24 -11.50 -7.35
N CYS A 60 -3.61 -11.56 -6.16
CA CYS A 60 -4.21 -12.18 -4.98
C CYS A 60 -5.48 -11.48 -4.47
N GLY A 61 -5.78 -10.27 -4.97
CA GLY A 61 -7.03 -9.56 -4.70
C GLY A 61 -7.03 -8.74 -3.41
N LEU A 62 -5.92 -8.67 -2.67
CA LEU A 62 -5.81 -7.81 -1.48
C LEU A 62 -5.67 -6.33 -1.90
N ASN A 63 -6.61 -5.50 -1.49
CA ASN A 63 -6.63 -4.07 -1.81
C ASN A 63 -5.97 -3.21 -0.73
N GLY A 64 -6.14 -3.55 0.55
CA GLY A 64 -5.63 -2.72 1.65
C GLY A 64 -5.39 -3.50 2.93
N VAL A 65 -4.52 -2.96 3.78
CA VAL A 65 -4.26 -3.47 5.12
C VAL A 65 -4.42 -2.32 6.10
N LEU A 66 -5.34 -2.48 7.05
CA LEU A 66 -5.62 -1.54 8.12
C LEU A 66 -4.84 -1.97 9.37
N VAL A 67 -3.97 -1.10 9.86
CA VAL A 67 -3.32 -1.31 11.17
C VAL A 67 -4.29 -0.89 12.27
N VAL A 68 -4.48 -1.75 13.27
CA VAL A 68 -5.40 -1.53 14.39
C VAL A 68 -4.73 -1.84 15.73
N ASP A 69 -5.14 -1.14 16.79
CA ASP A 69 -4.71 -1.45 18.16
C ASP A 69 -5.21 -2.82 18.63
N ARG A 70 -6.39 -3.21 18.16
CA ARG A 70 -7.03 -4.49 18.44
C ARG A 70 -7.87 -4.91 17.25
N LEU A 71 -7.74 -6.16 16.84
CA LEU A 71 -8.46 -6.77 15.74
C LEU A 71 -9.96 -6.69 16.04
N PRO A 72 -10.74 -6.00 15.20
CA PRO A 72 -12.18 -5.93 15.39
C PRO A 72 -12.76 -7.29 15.00
N VAL A 73 -13.48 -7.93 15.92
CA VAL A 73 -14.02 -9.28 15.75
C VAL A 73 -15.53 -9.28 16.01
N ALA A 74 -16.29 -9.86 15.10
CA ALA A 74 -17.72 -10.14 15.21
C ALA A 74 -17.97 -11.61 14.85
N ASP A 75 -18.71 -12.34 15.69
CA ASP A 75 -19.03 -13.76 15.52
C ASP A 75 -17.82 -14.69 15.26
N GLY A 76 -16.65 -14.31 15.79
CA GLY A 76 -15.41 -15.10 15.68
C GLY A 76 -14.57 -14.80 14.43
N GLU A 77 -15.06 -13.93 13.53
CA GLU A 77 -14.33 -13.46 12.35
C GLU A 77 -14.07 -11.95 12.42
N VAL A 78 -13.26 -11.42 11.50
CA VAL A 78 -13.01 -9.98 11.45
C VAL A 78 -14.31 -9.23 11.13
N ASP A 79 -14.56 -8.14 11.84
CA ASP A 79 -15.79 -7.35 11.67
C ASP A 79 -15.74 -6.54 10.36
N ALA A 80 -16.39 -7.07 9.32
CA ALA A 80 -16.44 -6.46 8.00
C ALA A 80 -17.09 -5.07 7.98
N GLU A 81 -18.03 -4.78 8.89
CA GLU A 81 -18.69 -3.47 8.96
C GLU A 81 -17.72 -2.41 9.49
N GLN A 82 -16.93 -2.74 10.51
CA GLN A 82 -15.88 -1.86 11.01
C GLN A 82 -14.76 -1.62 9.97
N LEU A 83 -14.39 -2.66 9.21
CA LEU A 83 -13.45 -2.50 8.10
C LEU A 83 -14.01 -1.58 7.01
N ALA A 84 -15.28 -1.76 6.62
CA ALA A 84 -15.94 -0.91 5.62
C ALA A 84 -15.97 0.56 6.07
N ALA A 85 -16.29 0.82 7.34
CA ALA A 85 -16.25 2.16 7.92
C ALA A 85 -14.84 2.75 7.88
N ALA A 86 -13.81 1.97 8.23
CA ALA A 86 -12.42 2.43 8.19
C ALA A 86 -11.92 2.79 6.80
N VAL A 87 -12.34 2.01 5.79
CA VAL A 87 -12.06 2.34 4.39
C VAL A 87 -12.77 3.62 3.99
N ALA A 88 -14.05 3.78 4.34
CA ALA A 88 -14.82 4.99 4.03
C ALA A 88 -14.24 6.26 4.69
N ASP A 89 -13.68 6.14 5.90
CA ASP A 89 -13.01 7.23 6.61
C ASP A 89 -11.61 7.57 6.05
N GLY A 90 -11.10 6.81 5.07
CA GLY A 90 -9.75 6.97 4.55
C GLY A 90 -8.64 6.50 5.50
N ARG A 91 -8.98 5.68 6.51
CA ARG A 91 -8.00 5.12 7.48
C ARG A 91 -7.24 3.92 6.93
N CYS A 92 -7.64 3.40 5.77
CA CYS A 92 -6.97 2.31 5.08
C CYS A 92 -6.58 2.76 3.67
N THR A 93 -5.28 2.86 3.41
CA THR A 93 -4.75 3.14 2.07
C THR A 93 -5.03 1.95 1.15
N LEU A 94 -6.05 2.08 0.31
CA LEU A 94 -6.33 1.11 -0.73
C LEU A 94 -5.34 1.27 -1.88
N PHE A 95 -4.94 0.14 -2.45
CA PHE A 95 -4.17 0.13 -3.69
C PHE A 95 -5.01 0.67 -4.84
N GLU A 96 -4.43 1.63 -5.54
CA GLU A 96 -4.96 2.19 -6.78
C GLU A 96 -3.90 2.06 -7.87
N ASP A 97 -4.31 1.53 -9.03
CA ASP A 97 -3.43 1.46 -10.19
C ASP A 97 -3.04 2.86 -10.68
N PRO A 98 -1.78 3.06 -11.14
CA PRO A 98 -1.39 4.24 -11.90
C PRO A 98 -2.32 4.48 -13.10
N ARG A 99 -2.88 5.69 -13.23
CA ARG A 99 -3.96 5.95 -14.20
C ARG A 99 -3.49 6.42 -15.58
N ASP A 100 -2.23 6.86 -15.69
CA ASP A 100 -1.65 7.36 -16.92
C ASP A 100 -0.16 7.01 -17.04
N ASP A 101 0.43 7.37 -18.17
CA ASP A 101 1.82 7.04 -18.52
C ASP A 101 2.82 7.66 -17.54
N VAL A 102 2.55 8.86 -17.04
CA VAL A 102 3.42 9.56 -16.07
C VAL A 102 3.38 8.83 -14.74
N GLU A 103 2.19 8.53 -14.20
CA GLU A 103 2.05 7.76 -12.96
C GLU A 103 2.68 6.37 -13.08
N ARG A 104 2.51 5.68 -14.21
CA ARG A 104 3.14 4.36 -14.45
C ARG A 104 4.65 4.47 -14.38
N ARG A 105 5.23 5.48 -15.03
CA ARG A 105 6.68 5.66 -15.08
C ARG A 105 7.27 6.03 -13.72
N VAL A 106 6.60 6.90 -12.97
CA VAL A 106 6.98 7.23 -11.59
C VAL A 106 6.90 5.99 -10.69
N ALA A 107 5.82 5.20 -10.80
CA ALA A 107 5.66 3.96 -10.02
C ALA A 107 6.73 2.91 -10.37
N GLU A 108 7.11 2.76 -11.64
CA GLU A 108 8.21 1.89 -12.08
C GLU A 108 9.54 2.29 -11.44
N ILE A 109 9.84 3.59 -11.41
CA ILE A 109 11.05 4.13 -10.77
C ILE A 109 11.06 3.82 -9.27
N TRP A 110 9.96 4.09 -8.57
CA TRP A 110 9.83 3.76 -7.15
C TRP A 110 10.02 2.27 -6.90
N SER A 111 9.35 1.45 -7.70
CA SER A 111 9.42 -0.01 -7.61
C SER A 111 10.85 -0.53 -7.77
N ALA A 112 11.63 0.07 -8.67
CA ALA A 112 13.01 -0.30 -8.91
C ALA A 112 13.95 0.12 -7.77
N GLN A 113 13.73 1.30 -7.18
CA GLN A 113 14.59 1.84 -6.11
C GLN A 113 14.28 1.25 -4.74
N MET A 114 13.04 0.84 -4.50
CA MET A 114 12.58 0.34 -3.20
C MET A 114 12.46 -1.19 -3.14
N ASP A 115 12.64 -1.89 -4.28
CA ASP A 115 12.39 -3.33 -4.42
C ASP A 115 10.96 -3.74 -3.98
N VAL A 116 9.99 -2.87 -4.29
CA VAL A 116 8.58 -3.06 -3.97
C VAL A 116 7.79 -3.17 -5.26
N ARG A 117 7.01 -4.24 -5.44
CA ARG A 117 6.18 -4.43 -6.64
C ARG A 117 4.82 -5.04 -6.29
N PRO A 118 3.70 -4.42 -6.70
CA PRO A 118 3.56 -3.12 -7.37
C PRO A 118 3.43 -1.94 -6.38
N VAL A 119 3.87 -0.75 -6.79
CA VAL A 119 3.63 0.54 -6.10
C VAL A 119 2.33 1.17 -6.60
N GLY A 120 1.41 1.46 -5.68
CA GLY A 120 0.13 2.11 -5.99
C GLY A 120 0.27 3.61 -6.21
N ALA A 121 -0.66 4.20 -6.97
CA ALA A 121 -0.67 5.62 -7.31
C ALA A 121 -0.76 6.54 -6.07
N THR A 122 -1.43 6.06 -5.02
CA THR A 122 -1.70 6.77 -3.77
C THR A 122 -0.86 6.29 -2.60
N ASP A 123 0.03 5.32 -2.82
CA ASP A 123 0.90 4.84 -1.75
C ASP A 123 1.87 5.95 -1.34
N ASP A 124 2.00 6.13 -0.02
CA ASP A 124 2.94 7.08 0.54
C ASP A 124 4.37 6.51 0.55
N PHE A 125 5.34 7.32 0.18
CA PHE A 125 6.76 6.96 0.12
C PHE A 125 7.27 6.36 1.43
N LEU A 126 6.96 7.01 2.55
CA LEU A 126 7.43 6.58 3.87
C LEU A 126 6.64 5.38 4.36
N GLU A 127 5.33 5.32 4.07
CA GLU A 127 4.55 4.12 4.37
C GLU A 127 5.05 2.90 3.59
N LEU A 128 5.57 3.06 2.38
CA LEU A 128 6.19 1.96 1.64
C LEU A 128 7.56 1.52 2.18
N GLY A 129 8.07 2.17 3.24
CA GLY A 129 9.40 1.91 3.78
C GLY A 129 10.51 2.72 3.12
N GLY A 130 10.15 3.80 2.42
CA GLY A 130 11.08 4.73 1.82
C GLY A 130 12.00 5.39 2.85
N ASP A 131 13.24 5.64 2.44
CA ASP A 131 14.29 6.24 3.25
C ASP A 131 15.09 7.27 2.45
N SER A 132 16.06 7.92 3.08
CA SER A 132 16.86 8.96 2.40
C SER A 132 17.65 8.42 1.20
N LEU A 133 18.06 7.16 1.22
CA LEU A 133 18.88 6.59 0.15
C LEU A 133 18.01 6.31 -1.10
N SER A 134 16.88 5.65 -0.90
CA SER A 134 15.88 5.42 -1.94
C SER A 134 15.31 6.73 -2.47
N ALA A 135 15.08 7.74 -1.61
CA ALA A 135 14.62 9.07 -2.04
C ALA A 135 15.59 9.72 -3.03
N LEU A 136 16.90 9.74 -2.71
CA LEU A 136 17.92 10.32 -3.59
C LEU A 136 18.01 9.55 -4.93
N GLY A 137 17.92 8.22 -4.89
CA GLY A 137 17.90 7.38 -6.09
C GLY A 137 16.67 7.63 -6.96
N ILE A 138 15.50 7.76 -6.35
CA ILE A 138 14.25 8.09 -7.05
C ILE A 138 14.33 9.47 -7.67
N ILE A 139 14.76 10.50 -6.93
CA ILE A 139 14.91 11.86 -7.44
C ILE A 139 15.81 11.86 -8.68
N ALA A 140 17.02 11.29 -8.58
CA ALA A 140 17.94 11.24 -9.72
C ALA A 140 17.36 10.52 -10.95
N ALA A 141 16.61 9.44 -10.73
CA ALA A 141 15.96 8.70 -11.82
C ALA A 141 14.79 9.48 -12.45
N LEU A 142 14.01 10.21 -11.65
CA LEU A 142 12.94 11.08 -12.14
C LEU A 142 13.51 12.24 -12.95
N GLU A 143 14.58 12.89 -12.48
CA GLU A 143 15.25 13.96 -13.23
C GLU A 143 15.75 13.48 -14.59
N ALA A 144 16.35 12.28 -14.64
CA ALA A 144 16.85 11.69 -15.88
C ALA A 144 15.72 11.29 -16.85
N GLU A 145 14.57 10.87 -16.34
CA GLU A 145 13.43 10.43 -17.15
C GLU A 145 12.63 11.62 -17.71
N PHE A 146 12.43 12.66 -16.91
CA PHE A 146 11.51 13.77 -17.23
C PHE A 146 12.22 15.08 -17.61
N ASP A 147 13.56 15.12 -17.61
CA ASP A 147 14.38 16.31 -17.88
C ASP A 147 13.97 17.53 -17.04
N ARG A 148 13.56 17.25 -15.79
CA ARG A 148 13.12 18.27 -14.83
C ARG A 148 13.81 18.07 -13.49
N PRO A 149 14.51 19.09 -12.97
CA PRO A 149 15.08 19.03 -11.63
C PRO A 149 13.99 18.96 -10.56
N LEU A 150 14.21 18.14 -9.53
CA LEU A 150 13.33 17.99 -8.38
C LEU A 150 14.16 18.15 -7.12
N ASP A 151 13.83 19.14 -6.28
CA ASP A 151 14.45 19.20 -4.98
C ASP A 151 13.82 18.20 -3.99
N VAL A 152 14.55 17.91 -2.90
CA VAL A 152 14.10 16.98 -1.87
C VAL A 152 12.80 17.45 -1.21
N PHE A 153 12.60 18.77 -1.08
CA PHE A 153 11.40 19.30 -0.45
C PHE A 153 10.16 19.08 -1.33
N GLU A 154 10.26 19.31 -2.65
CA GLU A 154 9.21 18.99 -3.63
C GLU A 154 8.87 17.50 -3.60
N PHE A 155 9.88 16.63 -3.62
CA PHE A 155 9.69 15.18 -3.56
C PHE A 155 8.96 14.74 -2.29
N MET A 156 9.45 15.18 -1.13
CA MET A 156 8.89 14.82 0.17
C MET A 156 7.49 15.41 0.41
N SER A 157 7.19 16.57 -0.19
CA SER A 157 5.87 17.21 -0.08
C SER A 157 4.81 16.52 -0.94
N ALA A 158 5.21 15.99 -2.10
CA ALA A 158 4.34 15.21 -2.97
C ALA A 158 4.01 13.84 -2.36
N SER A 159 4.99 13.18 -1.75
CA SER A 159 4.88 11.95 -0.95
C SER A 159 4.20 10.72 -1.59
N SER A 160 3.65 10.82 -2.80
CA SER A 160 2.98 9.74 -3.54
C SER A 160 3.23 9.84 -5.04
N VAL A 161 3.09 8.71 -5.74
CA VAL A 161 3.22 8.62 -7.20
C VAL A 161 2.32 9.63 -7.92
N ARG A 162 1.03 9.72 -7.53
CA ARG A 162 0.05 10.60 -8.16
C ARG A 162 0.43 12.07 -8.04
N ARG A 163 0.83 12.51 -6.85
CA ARG A 163 1.23 13.90 -6.61
C ARG A 163 2.55 14.24 -7.31
N LEU A 164 3.50 13.31 -7.35
CA LEU A 164 4.72 13.51 -8.14
C LEU A 164 4.41 13.64 -9.64
N ALA A 165 3.52 12.78 -10.16
CA ALA A 165 3.08 12.86 -11.54
C ALA A 165 2.37 14.19 -11.85
N GLU A 166 1.59 14.76 -10.91
CA GLU A 166 1.00 16.09 -11.07
C GLU A 166 2.04 17.20 -11.20
N ILE A 167 3.15 17.07 -10.47
CA ILE A 167 4.25 18.02 -10.56
C ILE A 167 5.00 17.83 -11.88
N LEU A 168 5.24 16.59 -12.32
CA LEU A 168 6.10 16.28 -13.49
C LEU A 168 5.44 16.49 -14.87
N ARG A 169 4.13 16.72 -14.92
CA ARG A 169 3.39 17.07 -16.15
C ARG A 169 3.66 18.51 -16.59
#